data_AF-A0A953JKJ3-F1
#
_entry.id   AF-A0A953JKJ3-F1
#
_cell.length_a   1.000
_cell.length_b   1.000
_cell.length_c   1.000
_cell.angle_alpha   90.00
_cell.angle_beta   90.00
_cell.angle_gamma   90.00
#
_symmetry.space_group_name_H-M   'P 1'
#
loop_
_entity.id
_entity.type
_entity.pdbx_description
1 polymer ?
#
loop_
_entity_poly.entity_id
_entity_poly.type
_entity_poly.pdbx_seq_one_letter_code
_entity_poly.pdbx_strand_id
1 'polypeptide(L)'
;EPGLIWILAGLLLLVAELALPGIMLFWTGLAALGNGIVLLLVHLDFGDSLLVFGAFFVASIAVGLQFERSTPATSLNTPESGLVGRSGTLLPNEGPGLRVRIGDSDWPARLPRDVRVPEGPVPVRVEGVDGTTLVVRPE
;
A
#
# COMPACT_ATOMS: atom_id res chain seq x y z
N GLU A 1 40.00 -12.06 -11.84
CA GLU A 1 38.87 -12.75 -11.21
C GLU A 1 37.54 -12.18 -11.71
N PRO A 2 36.74 -12.91 -12.51
CA PRO A 2 35.43 -12.44 -12.98
C PRO A 2 34.45 -12.15 -11.83
N GLY A 3 34.52 -12.89 -10.72
CA GLY A 3 33.67 -12.65 -9.54
C GLY A 3 33.83 -11.26 -8.92
N LEU A 4 35.06 -10.74 -8.86
CA LEU A 4 35.33 -9.39 -8.32
C LEU A 4 34.70 -8.29 -9.19
N ILE A 5 34.62 -8.49 -10.51
CA ILE A 5 33.99 -7.53 -11.43
C ILE A 5 32.49 -7.44 -11.14
N TRP A 6 31.84 -8.59 -10.95
CA TRP A 6 30.42 -8.65 -10.57
C TRP A 6 30.15 -8.01 -9.22
N ILE A 7 31.02 -8.25 -8.24
CA ILE A 7 30.90 -7.62 -6.92
C ILE A 7 31.03 -6.10 -7.01
N LEU A 8 32.04 -5.61 -7.73
CA LEU A 8 32.27 -4.19 -7.91
C LEU A 8 31.11 -3.52 -8.66
N ALA A 9 30.62 -4.14 -9.73
CA ALA A 9 29.45 -3.68 -10.46
C ALA A 9 28.20 -3.64 -9.56
N GLY A 10 27.98 -4.69 -8.76
CA GLY A 10 26.89 -4.74 -7.80
C GLY A 10 26.95 -3.61 -6.77
N LEU A 11 28.12 -3.37 -6.17
CA LEU A 11 28.32 -2.27 -5.24
C LEU A 11 28.10 -0.90 -5.90
N LEU A 12 28.58 -0.71 -7.13
CA LEU A 12 28.36 0.52 -7.89
C LEU A 12 26.87 0.78 -8.13
N LEU A 13 26.10 -0.26 -8.49
CA LEU A 13 24.65 -0.17 -8.68
C LEU A 13 23.94 0.22 -7.38
N LEU A 14 24.34 -0.36 -6.25
CA LEU A 14 23.80 0.00 -4.93
C LEU A 14 24.10 1.46 -4.56
N VAL A 15 25.30 1.96 -4.87
CA VAL A 15 25.65 3.37 -4.66
C VAL A 15 24.88 4.29 -5.63
N ALA A 16 24.72 3.88 -6.89
CA ALA A 16 24.00 4.64 -7.91
C ALA A 16 22.51 4.79 -7.58
N GLU A 17 21.90 3.78 -6.96
CA GLU A 17 20.53 3.85 -6.43
C GLU A 17 20.34 5.05 -5.47
N LEU A 18 21.38 5.41 -4.70
CA LEU A 18 21.32 6.52 -3.77
C LEU A 18 21.25 7.89 -4.48
N ALA A 19 21.74 7.96 -5.72
CA ALA A 19 21.67 9.16 -6.57
C ALA A 19 20.41 9.19 -7.45
N LEU A 20 19.93 8.01 -7.87
CA LEU A 20 18.77 7.83 -8.75
C LEU A 20 17.74 6.94 -8.04
N PRO A 21 16.83 7.51 -7.23
CA PRO A 21 15.85 6.72 -6.49
C PRO A 21 14.87 6.04 -7.46
N GLY A 22 14.91 4.71 -7.53
CA GLY A 22 14.09 3.92 -8.45
C GLY A 22 13.90 2.44 -8.07
N ILE A 23 14.51 1.98 -6.97
CA ILE A 23 14.58 0.63 -6.39
C ILE A 23 15.08 -0.50 -7.32
N MET A 24 15.11 -0.28 -8.63
CA MET A 24 15.55 -1.27 -9.62
C MET A 24 17.06 -1.53 -9.56
N LEU A 25 17.88 -0.51 -9.28
CA LEU A 25 19.34 -0.69 -9.17
C LEU A 25 19.67 -1.47 -7.90
N PHE A 26 18.89 -1.29 -6.84
CA PHE A 26 19.01 -2.09 -5.61
C PHE A 26 18.91 -3.59 -5.87
N TRP A 27 17.83 -4.04 -6.52
CA TRP A 27 17.61 -5.46 -6.82
C TRP A 27 18.65 -6.02 -7.78
N THR A 28 19.03 -5.23 -8.78
CA THR A 28 20.06 -5.61 -9.76
C THR A 28 21.43 -5.74 -9.08
N GLY A 29 21.77 -4.81 -8.20
CA GLY A 29 23.01 -4.81 -7.44
C GLY A 29 23.13 -6.00 -6.50
N LEU A 30 22.06 -6.35 -5.80
CA LEU A 30 22.02 -7.52 -4.92
C LEU A 30 22.23 -8.83 -5.71
N ALA A 31 21.62 -8.94 -6.88
CA ALA A 31 21.81 -10.09 -7.76
C ALA A 31 23.25 -10.19 -8.30
N ALA A 32 23.86 -9.07 -8.67
CA ALA A 32 25.25 -9.02 -9.11
C ALA A 32 26.23 -9.42 -8.00
N LEU A 33 25.99 -8.98 -6.75
CA LEU A 33 26.77 -9.41 -5.59
C LEU A 33 26.68 -10.92 -5.37
N GLY A 34 25.46 -11.48 -5.39
CA GLY A 34 25.23 -12.92 -5.26
C GLY A 34 25.96 -13.72 -6.33
N ASN A 35 25.84 -13.32 -7.60
CA ASN A 35 26.54 -13.96 -8.71
C ASN A 35 28.07 -13.87 -8.57
N GLY A 36 28.58 -12.71 -8.15
CA GLY A 36 30.00 -12.50 -7.92
C GLY A 36 30.56 -13.40 -6.81
N ILE A 37 29.82 -13.60 -5.72
CA ILE A 37 30.18 -14.55 -4.66
C ILE A 37 30.22 -15.98 -5.20
N VAL A 38 29.23 -16.39 -6.00
CA VAL A 38 29.22 -17.73 -6.62
C VAL A 38 30.45 -17.95 -7.50
N LEU A 39 30.82 -16.97 -8.32
CA LEU A 39 32.00 -17.05 -9.18
C LEU A 39 33.33 -17.10 -8.42
N LEU A 40 33.38 -16.66 -7.17
CA LEU A 40 34.56 -16.83 -6.32
C LEU A 40 34.67 -18.22 -5.70
N LEU A 41 33.54 -18.94 -5.59
CA LEU A 41 33.47 -20.28 -5.02
C LEU A 41 33.54 -21.38 -6.09
N VAL A 42 33.00 -21.10 -7.27
CA VAL A 42 32.84 -22.06 -8.36
C VAL A 42 33.27 -21.42 -9.67
N HIS A 43 34.04 -22.16 -10.47
CA HIS A 43 34.33 -21.75 -11.84
C HIS A 43 33.12 -22.06 -12.72
N LEU A 44 32.41 -21.01 -13.12
CA LEU A 44 31.33 -21.08 -14.10
C LEU A 44 31.80 -20.48 -15.41
N ASP A 45 31.27 -21.01 -16.52
CA ASP A 45 31.41 -20.34 -17.80
C ASP A 45 30.52 -19.07 -17.85
N PHE A 46 30.62 -18.32 -18.94
CA PHE A 46 29.85 -17.09 -19.08
C PHE A 46 28.34 -17.33 -19.15
N GLY A 47 27.90 -18.45 -19.74
CA GLY A 47 26.49 -18.77 -19.89
C GLY A 47 25.85 -19.14 -18.55
N ASP A 48 26.49 -20.02 -17.79
CA ASP A 48 26.06 -20.45 -16.47
C ASP A 48 26.06 -19.29 -15.48
N SER A 49 27.06 -18.41 -15.54
CA SER A 49 27.11 -17.18 -14.75
C SER A 49 25.89 -16.28 -15.01
N LEU A 50 25.46 -16.15 -16.26
CA LEU A 50 24.29 -15.35 -16.61
C LEU A 50 22.98 -15.97 -16.11
N LEU A 51 22.87 -17.31 -16.13
CA LEU A 51 21.74 -18.03 -15.57
C LEU A 51 21.64 -17.85 -14.06
N VAL A 52 22.77 -17.97 -13.36
CA VAL A 52 22.86 -17.74 -11.90
C VAL A 52 22.47 -16.30 -11.56
N PHE A 53 23.02 -15.32 -12.28
CA PHE A 53 22.63 -13.92 -12.13
C PHE A 53 21.13 -13.70 -12.34
N GLY A 54 20.56 -14.24 -13.43
CA GLY A 54 19.13 -14.12 -13.72
C GLY A 54 18.25 -14.73 -12.62
N ALA A 55 18.65 -15.89 -12.09
CA ALA A 55 17.97 -16.52 -10.97
C ALA A 55 18.00 -15.65 -9.70
N PHE A 56 19.17 -15.10 -9.35
CA PHE A 56 19.28 -14.16 -8.23
C PHE A 56 18.46 -12.89 -8.43
N PHE A 57 18.39 -12.37 -9.66
CA PHE A 57 17.62 -11.17 -9.97
C PHE A 57 16.11 -11.39 -9.80
N VAL A 58 15.58 -12.50 -10.35
CA VAL A 58 14.17 -12.87 -10.16
C VAL A 58 13.86 -13.12 -8.69
N ALA A 59 14.73 -13.82 -7.97
CA ALA A 59 14.56 -14.08 -6.54
C ALA A 59 14.53 -12.77 -5.74
N SER A 60 15.42 -11.82 -6.06
CA SER A 60 15.48 -10.50 -5.43
C SER A 60 14.17 -9.73 -5.61
N ILE A 61 13.66 -9.66 -6.84
CA ILE A 61 12.36 -9.02 -7.12
C ILE A 61 11.22 -9.72 -6.38
N ALA A 62 11.19 -11.06 -6.40
CA ALA A 62 10.15 -11.83 -5.73
C ALA A 62 10.09 -11.56 -4.22
N VAL A 63 11.26 -11.45 -3.58
CA VAL A 63 11.38 -11.06 -2.17
C VAL A 63 10.81 -9.65 -1.96
N GLY A 64 11.16 -8.69 -2.82
CA GLY A 64 10.60 -7.33 -2.77
C GLY A 64 9.07 -7.30 -2.85
N LEU A 65 8.51 -8.00 -3.83
CA LEU A 65 7.06 -8.11 -4.01
C LEU A 65 6.38 -8.81 -2.83
N GLN A 66 7.03 -9.80 -2.23
CA GLN A 66 6.49 -10.49 -1.05
C GLN A 66 6.47 -9.55 0.17
N PHE A 67 7.51 -8.75 0.38
CA PHE A 67 7.54 -7.75 1.45
C PHE A 67 6.45 -6.68 1.29
N GLU A 68 6.23 -6.20 0.06
CA GLU A 68 5.16 -5.25 -0.24
C GLU A 68 3.78 -5.83 0.06
N ARG A 69 3.53 -7.09 -0.31
CA ARG A 69 2.26 -7.79 -0.03
C ARG A 69 2.05 -8.14 1.44
N SER A 70 3.13 -8.38 2.17
CA SER A 70 3.07 -8.80 3.58
C SER A 70 3.01 -7.62 4.55
N THR A 71 3.29 -6.41 4.06
CA THR A 71 3.06 -5.19 4.82
C THR A 71 1.55 -4.94 4.82
N PRO A 72 0.84 -5.06 5.96
CA PRO A 72 -0.56 -4.69 6.01
C PRO A 72 -0.64 -3.26 5.51
N ALA A 73 -1.49 -3.00 4.52
CA ALA A 73 -1.83 -1.64 4.17
C ALA A 73 -2.44 -1.03 5.44
N THR A 74 -1.63 -0.35 6.25
CA THR A 74 -2.13 0.49 7.32
C THR A 74 -3.08 1.45 6.60
N SER A 75 -4.37 1.26 6.83
CA SER A 75 -5.47 1.90 6.11
C SER A 75 -5.58 3.38 6.50
N LEU A 76 -4.47 4.10 6.46
CA LEU A 76 -4.39 5.55 6.70
C LEU A 76 -4.97 6.35 5.52
N ASN A 77 -5.32 5.68 4.42
CA ASN A 77 -5.97 6.25 3.24
C ASN A 77 -7.41 5.76 3.02
N THR A 78 -8.10 5.33 4.07
CA THR A 78 -9.57 5.36 4.06
C THR A 78 -10.02 6.51 4.96
N PRO A 79 -10.53 7.63 4.39
CA PRO A 79 -11.36 8.58 5.13
C PRO A 79 -12.53 7.88 5.87
N GLU A 80 -12.85 6.67 5.43
CA GLU A 80 -13.86 5.75 5.90
C GLU A 80 -13.60 5.21 7.32
N SER A 81 -12.34 4.97 7.71
CA SER A 81 -12.01 4.35 9.01
C SER A 81 -11.98 5.33 10.18
N GLY A 82 -11.92 6.63 9.92
CA GLY A 82 -11.94 7.67 10.96
C GLY A 82 -13.35 8.14 11.34
N LEU A 83 -14.36 7.84 10.51
CA LEU A 83 -15.73 8.32 10.70
C LEU A 83 -16.62 7.32 11.42
N VAL A 84 -16.36 6.01 11.28
CA VAL A 84 -17.11 4.97 11.98
C VAL A 84 -16.96 5.13 13.50
N GLY A 85 -18.10 5.14 14.21
CA GLY A 85 -18.17 5.35 15.66
C GLY A 85 -18.27 6.80 16.11
N ARG A 86 -18.06 7.79 15.22
CA ARG A 86 -18.26 9.21 15.52
C ARG A 86 -19.76 9.54 15.58
N SER A 87 -20.13 10.41 16.50
CA SER A 87 -21.48 10.99 16.57
C SER A 87 -21.53 12.25 15.71
N GLY A 88 -22.66 12.46 15.06
CA GLY A 88 -22.95 13.63 14.25
C GLY A 88 -24.42 14.01 14.34
N THR A 89 -24.81 15.01 13.59
CA THR A 89 -26.21 15.47 13.55
C THR A 89 -26.77 15.21 12.17
N LEU A 90 -27.85 14.43 12.09
CA LEU A 90 -28.60 14.27 10.85
C LEU A 90 -29.20 15.63 10.50
N LEU A 91 -29.01 16.10 9.28
CA LEU A 91 -29.57 17.36 8.82
C LEU A 91 -31.01 17.13 8.31
N PRO A 92 -31.88 18.14 8.38
CA PRO A 92 -33.20 18.08 7.77
C PRO A 92 -33.12 17.69 6.29
N ASN A 93 -34.06 16.86 5.84
CA ASN A 93 -34.09 16.37 4.48
C ASN A 93 -34.56 17.45 3.49
N GLU A 94 -33.66 18.34 3.08
CA GLU A 94 -33.94 19.48 2.20
C GLU A 94 -33.49 19.27 0.74
N GLY A 95 -33.02 18.06 0.37
CA GLY A 95 -32.47 17.75 -0.95
C GLY A 95 -32.63 16.29 -1.38
N PRO A 96 -31.89 15.81 -2.41
CA PRO A 96 -32.06 14.48 -3.01
C PRO A 96 -31.53 13.30 -2.17
N GLY A 97 -31.39 13.46 -0.85
CA GLY A 97 -30.89 12.43 0.04
C GLY A 97 -30.58 12.95 1.44
N LEU A 98 -30.44 12.03 2.40
CA LEU A 98 -30.10 12.38 3.77
C LEU A 98 -28.65 12.85 3.86
N ARG A 99 -28.38 13.79 4.77
CA ARG A 99 -27.03 14.28 5.05
C ARG A 99 -26.78 14.28 6.54
N VAL A 100 -25.53 14.04 6.94
CA VAL A 100 -25.08 14.10 8.33
C VAL A 100 -23.91 15.07 8.45
N ARG A 101 -23.94 15.92 9.47
CA ARG A 101 -22.82 16.79 9.83
C ARG A 101 -21.96 16.09 10.89
N ILE A 102 -20.68 15.91 10.59
CA ILE A 102 -19.69 15.35 11.53
C ILE A 102 -18.57 16.37 11.69
N GLY A 103 -18.45 16.96 12.88
CA GLY A 103 -17.60 18.14 13.08
C GLY A 103 -18.08 19.28 12.19
N ASP A 104 -17.20 19.77 11.30
CA ASP A 104 -17.48 20.88 10.38
C ASP A 104 -17.76 20.43 8.94
N SER A 105 -17.97 19.12 8.70
CA SER A 105 -18.15 18.56 7.35
C SER A 105 -19.49 17.86 7.17
N ASP A 106 -20.11 18.08 6.02
CA ASP A 106 -21.41 17.51 5.63
C ASP A 106 -21.25 16.34 4.68
N TRP A 107 -21.64 15.15 5.12
CA TRP A 107 -21.55 13.90 4.36
C TRP A 107 -22.92 13.43 3.91
N PRO A 108 -23.04 12.81 2.72
CA PRO A 108 -24.25 12.08 2.36
C PRO A 108 -24.43 10.88 3.30
N ALA A 109 -25.66 10.63 3.70
CA ALA A 109 -26.01 9.64 4.70
C ALA A 109 -27.11 8.71 4.20
N ARG A 110 -27.14 7.48 4.73
CA ARG A 110 -28.21 6.51 4.56
C ARG A 110 -28.55 5.91 5.91
N LEU A 111 -29.85 5.74 6.17
CA LEU A 111 -30.33 5.02 7.33
C LEU A 111 -30.42 3.52 7.01
N PRO A 112 -30.16 2.63 7.98
CA PRO A 112 -30.52 1.23 7.91
C PRO A 112 -32.00 1.05 7.52
N ARG A 113 -32.32 -0.04 6.80
CA ARG A 113 -33.68 -0.27 6.24
C ARG A 113 -34.77 -0.42 7.31
N ASP A 114 -34.38 -0.71 8.54
CA ASP A 114 -35.21 -0.88 9.74
C ASP A 114 -35.53 0.44 10.45
N VAL A 115 -34.88 1.55 10.07
CA VAL A 115 -35.01 2.85 10.74
C VAL A 115 -35.84 3.81 9.90
N ARG A 116 -36.86 4.44 10.50
CA ARG A 116 -37.63 5.52 9.85
C ARG A 116 -36.81 6.80 9.80
N VAL A 117 -36.98 7.56 8.73
CA VAL A 117 -36.39 8.90 8.57
C VAL A 117 -36.93 9.81 9.67
N PRO A 118 -36.08 10.34 10.56
CA PRO A 118 -36.52 11.31 11.57
C PRO A 118 -36.92 12.64 10.91
N GLU A 119 -37.97 13.26 11.44
CA GLU A 119 -38.40 14.61 11.03
C GLU A 119 -37.61 15.65 11.85
N GLY A 120 -36.48 16.09 11.30
CA GLY A 120 -35.66 17.16 11.88
C GLY A 120 -34.25 16.71 12.31
N PRO A 121 -33.47 17.62 12.92
CA PRO A 121 -32.10 17.33 13.28
C PRO A 121 -32.02 16.43 14.51
N VAL A 122 -31.43 15.26 14.35
CA VAL A 122 -31.32 14.23 15.41
C VAL A 122 -29.87 13.77 15.52
N PRO A 123 -29.35 13.53 16.76
CA PRO A 123 -28.04 12.92 16.92
C PRO A 123 -28.03 11.51 16.32
N VAL A 124 -27.00 11.23 15.53
CA VAL A 124 -26.79 9.93 14.89
C VAL A 124 -25.37 9.47 15.11
N ARG A 125 -25.18 8.15 15.09
CA ARG A 125 -23.87 7.51 15.14
C ARG A 125 -23.56 6.84 13.81
N VAL A 126 -22.34 7.00 13.32
CA VAL A 126 -21.87 6.32 12.10
C VAL A 126 -21.58 4.86 12.42
N GLU A 127 -22.29 3.94 11.77
CA GLU A 127 -22.08 2.50 11.90
C GLU A 127 -21.17 1.95 10.81
N GLY A 128 -21.11 2.61 9.66
CA GLY A 128 -20.31 2.16 8.53
C GLY A 128 -20.22 3.22 7.43
N VAL A 129 -19.41 2.92 6.43
CA VAL A 129 -19.25 3.74 5.22
C VAL A 129 -19.51 2.84 4.00
N ASP A 130 -20.40 3.28 3.12
CA ASP A 130 -20.75 2.64 1.85
C ASP A 130 -20.30 3.56 0.71
N GLY A 131 -19.05 3.38 0.27
CA GLY A 131 -18.39 4.25 -0.70
C GLY A 131 -18.22 5.67 -0.17
N THR A 132 -18.99 6.62 -0.71
CA THR A 132 -18.98 8.02 -0.25
C THR A 132 -20.12 8.35 0.72
N THR A 133 -21.02 7.40 0.99
CA THR A 133 -22.21 7.58 1.82
C THR A 133 -22.03 6.95 3.20
N LEU A 134 -22.33 7.69 4.27
CA LEU A 134 -22.25 7.17 5.63
C LEU A 134 -23.53 6.42 6.01
N VAL A 135 -23.38 5.22 6.56
CA VAL A 135 -24.49 4.48 7.18
C VAL A 135 -24.58 4.94 8.62
N VAL A 136 -25.68 5.61 8.97
CA VAL A 136 -25.87 6.24 10.28
C VAL A 136 -27.12 5.72 10.97
N ARG A 137 -27.08 5.56 12.29
CA ARG A 137 -28.23 5.16 13.11
C ARG A 137 -28.54 6.28 14.12
N PRO A 138 -29.81 6.69 14.29
CA PRO A 138 -30.22 7.59 15.37
C PRO A 138 -29.85 7.00 16.73
N GLU A 139 -29.34 7.85 17.62
CA GLU A 139 -29.16 7.49 19.04
C GLU A 139 -30.51 7.50 19.78
#